data_AF-A0A328DQV6-F1
#
_entry.id   AF-A0A328DQV6-F1
#
_cell.length_a   1.000
_cell.length_b   1.000
_cell.length_c   1.000
_cell.angle_alpha   90.00
_cell.angle_beta   90.00
_cell.angle_gamma   90.00
#
_symmetry.space_group_name_H-M   'P 1'
#
loop_
_entity.id
_entity.type
_entity.pdbx_description
1 polymer ?
#
loop_
_entity_poly.entity_id
_entity_poly.type
_entity_poly.pdbx_seq_one_letter_code
_entity_poly.pdbx_strand_id
1 'polypeptide(L)'
;MRHRADNHGGASSSSMENLLGLLRIHIQRGVNLAIRDISTSDPYVVVRLAKQKLKTRVVKNNVNPEWNEDLTLSVSDPNLPVKLQVYDKDTFSMDDKMGDAEFDVKPLMEAVKMDMRDTPSGSVITKVKPSPENCLAKESGIVWEKGKVVQKMVLRLKNVECGELELELQWIPIHPPSQLGSLPNATPHVNDI
;
A
#
# COMPACT_ATOMS: atom_id res chain seq x y z
N MET A 1 4.12 56.35 17.88
CA MET A 1 4.76 55.19 17.22
C MET A 1 3.70 54.12 17.03
N ARG A 2 3.37 53.76 15.78
CA ARG A 2 2.43 52.69 15.42
C ARG A 2 3.25 51.44 15.06
N HIS A 3 2.97 50.30 15.68
CA HIS A 3 3.31 48.95 15.18
C HIS A 3 2.13 48.05 15.59
N ARG A 4 1.16 47.79 14.70
CA ARG A 4 1.06 46.70 13.69
C ARG A 4 1.22 45.30 14.28
N ALA A 5 0.20 44.50 13.97
CA ALA A 5 -0.11 43.15 14.41
C ALA A 5 0.79 42.08 13.78
N ASP A 6 0.97 40.97 14.49
CA ASP A 6 1.40 39.70 13.90
C ASP A 6 0.30 38.64 14.09
N ASN A 7 -0.45 38.48 13.01
CA ASN A 7 -1.39 37.40 12.74
C ASN A 7 -0.60 36.12 12.43
N HIS A 8 -0.55 35.17 13.38
CA HIS A 8 0.09 33.88 13.14
C HIS A 8 -0.93 32.82 12.71
N GLY A 9 -0.93 32.56 11.40
CA GLY A 9 -0.92 31.21 10.84
C GLY A 9 -2.20 30.39 11.01
N GLY A 10 -3.14 30.58 10.09
CA GLY A 10 -4.15 29.56 9.81
C GLY A 10 -3.49 28.23 9.47
N ALA A 11 -3.89 27.17 10.18
CA ALA A 11 -3.56 25.80 9.82
C ALA A 11 -4.08 25.53 8.41
N SER A 12 -3.18 25.32 7.45
CA SER A 12 -3.53 25.02 6.07
C SER A 12 -4.30 23.70 6.01
N SER A 13 -5.54 23.74 5.53
CA SER A 13 -6.37 22.58 5.19
C SER A 13 -5.91 21.88 3.90
N SER A 14 -4.61 21.74 3.70
CA SER A 14 -4.01 21.24 2.44
C SER A 14 -3.73 19.73 2.45
N SER A 15 -4.01 19.02 3.54
CA SER A 15 -3.67 17.59 3.68
C SER A 15 -4.66 16.63 2.99
N MET A 16 -5.82 17.10 2.54
CA MET A 16 -6.84 16.26 1.87
C MET A 16 -7.07 16.56 0.38
N GLU A 17 -6.46 17.63 -0.18
CA GLU A 17 -6.78 18.07 -1.55
C GLU A 17 -6.14 17.22 -2.67
N ASN A 18 -5.20 16.32 -2.35
CA ASN A 18 -4.50 15.48 -3.33
C ASN A 18 -4.52 13.98 -3.00
N LEU A 19 -5.52 13.51 -2.25
CA LEU A 19 -5.60 12.11 -1.85
C LEU A 19 -6.32 11.28 -2.93
N LEU A 20 -5.62 10.33 -3.56
CA LEU A 20 -6.16 9.51 -4.65
C LEU A 20 -6.98 8.31 -4.14
N GLY A 21 -6.61 7.77 -2.99
CA GLY A 21 -7.26 6.60 -2.40
C GLY A 21 -6.50 6.10 -1.18
N LEU A 22 -7.03 5.02 -0.59
CA LEU A 22 -6.33 4.27 0.45
C LEU A 22 -5.86 2.93 -0.11
N LEU A 23 -4.63 2.57 0.21
CA LEU A 23 -4.06 1.26 -0.07
C LEU A 23 -4.09 0.43 1.21
N ARG A 24 -4.95 -0.59 1.25
CA ARG A 24 -4.93 -1.61 2.28
C ARG A 24 -3.93 -2.69 1.89
N ILE A 25 -3.02 -3.01 2.80
CA ILE A 25 -1.95 -3.99 2.66
C ILE A 25 -2.18 -5.03 3.75
N HIS A 26 -2.61 -6.22 3.35
CA HIS A 26 -2.75 -7.36 4.22
C HIS A 26 -1.43 -8.13 4.25
N ILE A 27 -0.63 -7.93 5.31
CA ILE A 27 0.63 -8.64 5.53
C ILE A 27 0.28 -10.02 6.11
N GLN A 28 0.38 -11.06 5.30
CA GLN A 28 -0.04 -12.42 5.69
C GLN A 28 1.04 -13.07 6.54
N ARG A 29 2.21 -13.33 5.94
CA ARG A 29 3.28 -14.09 6.58
C ARG A 29 4.65 -13.81 6.00
N GLY A 30 5.67 -14.13 6.79
CA GLY A 30 7.05 -14.27 6.35
C GLY A 30 7.35 -15.74 6.08
N VAL A 31 8.22 -16.02 5.11
CA VAL A 31 8.65 -17.38 4.76
C VAL A 31 10.16 -17.44 4.79
N ASN A 32 10.70 -18.33 5.61
CA ASN A 32 12.14 -18.56 5.77
C ASN A 32 12.94 -17.26 5.95
N LEU A 33 12.49 -16.42 6.88
CA LEU A 33 13.19 -15.18 7.23
C LEU A 33 14.56 -15.49 7.83
N ALA A 34 15.45 -14.52 7.77
CA ALA A 34 16.77 -14.61 8.38
C ALA A 34 16.70 -14.86 9.90
N ILE A 35 17.76 -15.44 10.46
CA ILE A 35 17.94 -15.59 11.91
C ILE A 35 18.83 -14.44 12.38
N ARG A 36 18.42 -13.71 13.42
CA ARG A 36 19.22 -12.65 14.06
C ARG A 36 19.44 -12.89 15.55
N ASP A 37 18.68 -13.78 16.18
CA ASP A 37 19.03 -14.35 17.49
C ASP A 37 19.86 -15.64 17.38
N ILE A 38 20.06 -16.36 18.49
CA ILE A 38 20.84 -17.61 18.59
C ILE A 38 20.32 -18.68 17.60
N SER A 39 19.00 -18.82 17.46
CA SER A 39 18.39 -19.87 16.64
C SER A 39 17.11 -19.45 15.93
N THR A 40 16.64 -18.22 16.14
CA THR A 40 15.35 -17.73 15.63
C THR A 40 15.36 -16.20 15.55
N SER A 41 14.18 -15.59 15.39
CA SER A 41 13.97 -14.14 15.47
C SER A 41 12.56 -13.83 15.97
N ASP A 42 12.37 -12.59 16.41
CA ASP A 42 11.10 -11.95 16.79
C ASP A 42 10.66 -10.93 15.69
N PRO A 43 10.28 -11.38 14.48
CA PRO A 43 10.12 -10.48 13.35
C PRO A 43 8.86 -9.60 13.40
N TYR A 44 8.99 -8.38 12.87
CA TYR A 44 7.90 -7.49 12.50
C TYR A 44 8.20 -6.73 11.20
N VAL A 45 7.16 -6.25 10.53
CA VAL A 45 7.29 -5.51 9.27
C VAL A 45 6.98 -4.04 9.49
N VAL A 46 7.85 -3.17 8.98
CA VAL A 46 7.63 -1.73 8.86
C VAL A 46 7.28 -1.42 7.40
N VAL A 47 6.11 -0.79 7.19
CA VAL A 47 5.65 -0.36 5.87
C VAL A 47 5.70 1.16 5.78
N ARG A 48 6.27 1.68 4.69
CA ARG A 48 6.47 3.12 4.47
C ARG A 48 5.98 3.55 3.09
N LEU A 49 5.36 4.73 3.06
CA LEU A 49 5.03 5.45 1.83
C LEU A 49 5.14 6.96 2.11
N ALA A 50 6.04 7.64 1.39
CA ALA A 50 6.40 9.03 1.69
C ALA A 50 6.77 9.21 3.18
N LYS A 51 6.00 10.02 3.92
CA LYS A 51 6.19 10.28 5.37
C LYS A 51 5.44 9.29 6.27
N GLN A 52 4.57 8.44 5.72
CA GLN A 52 3.80 7.47 6.50
C GLN A 52 4.68 6.29 6.89
N LYS A 53 4.50 5.83 8.13
CA LYS A 53 5.16 4.65 8.69
C LYS A 53 4.15 3.88 9.52
N LEU A 54 3.86 2.64 9.13
CA LEU A 54 3.05 1.69 9.88
C LEU A 54 3.90 0.47 10.22
N LYS A 55 3.49 -0.30 11.23
CA LYS A 55 4.18 -1.52 11.64
C LYS A 55 3.18 -2.60 12.02
N THR A 56 3.52 -3.85 11.75
CA THR A 56 2.79 -5.01 12.29
C THR A 56 3.10 -5.21 13.76
N ARG A 57 2.37 -6.13 14.40
CA ARG A 57 2.84 -6.75 15.64
C ARG A 57 4.15 -7.53 15.42
N VAL A 58 4.83 -7.77 16.53
CA VAL A 58 5.95 -8.70 16.64
C VAL A 58 5.41 -10.12 16.81
N VAL A 59 5.97 -11.09 16.08
CA VAL A 59 5.72 -12.52 16.30
C VAL A 59 7.01 -13.10 16.86
N LYS A 60 6.93 -13.74 18.04
CA LYS A 60 8.14 -14.17 18.75
C LYS A 60 8.65 -15.52 18.27
N ASN A 61 9.97 -15.68 18.27
CA ASN A 61 10.72 -16.91 18.05
C ASN A 61 10.27 -17.68 16.81
N ASN A 62 10.01 -16.99 15.70
CA ASN A 62 9.50 -17.63 14.49
C ASN A 62 9.97 -16.94 13.20
N VAL A 63 10.81 -17.64 12.43
CA VAL A 63 11.26 -17.20 11.09
C VAL A 63 10.24 -17.48 9.98
N ASN A 64 9.09 -18.06 10.31
CA ASN A 64 7.90 -18.19 9.44
C ASN A 64 6.67 -17.56 10.13
N PRO A 65 6.73 -16.27 10.46
CA PRO A 65 5.69 -15.61 11.24
C PRO A 65 4.40 -15.47 10.43
N GLU A 66 3.26 -15.68 11.07
CA GLU A 66 1.95 -15.31 10.52
C GLU A 66 1.46 -14.03 11.20
N TRP A 67 1.50 -12.92 10.47
CA TRP A 67 0.99 -11.64 10.96
C TRP A 67 -0.51 -11.50 10.65
N ASN A 68 -0.98 -11.86 9.46
CA ASN A 68 -2.39 -11.68 9.06
C ASN A 68 -2.95 -10.32 9.49
N GLU A 69 -2.20 -9.25 9.23
CA GLU A 69 -2.48 -7.90 9.75
C GLU A 69 -2.68 -6.90 8.61
N ASP A 70 -3.74 -6.09 8.72
CA ASP A 70 -4.07 -5.06 7.74
C ASP A 70 -3.45 -3.72 8.12
N LEU A 71 -2.62 -3.17 7.22
CA LEU A 71 -2.06 -1.83 7.33
C LEU A 71 -2.60 -0.97 6.18
N THR A 72 -3.12 0.23 6.47
CA THR A 72 -3.75 1.09 5.45
C THR A 72 -3.00 2.40 5.28
N LEU A 73 -2.50 2.66 4.08
CA LEU A 73 -1.78 3.87 3.70
C LEU A 73 -2.63 4.80 2.85
N SER A 74 -2.45 6.10 3.05
CA SER A 74 -3.03 7.14 2.19
C SER A 74 -2.15 7.38 0.96
N VAL A 75 -2.69 7.22 -0.24
CA VAL A 75 -1.91 7.36 -1.48
C VAL A 75 -2.22 8.70 -2.14
N SER A 76 -1.27 9.63 -2.11
CA SER A 76 -1.37 10.94 -2.78
C SER A 76 -0.51 11.02 -4.04
N ASP A 77 0.61 10.30 -4.08
CA ASP A 77 1.48 10.20 -5.25
C ASP A 77 1.72 8.72 -5.58
N PRO A 78 1.19 8.21 -6.71
CA PRO A 78 1.30 6.81 -7.07
C PRO A 78 2.67 6.47 -7.68
N ASN A 79 3.54 7.46 -7.90
CA ASN A 79 4.91 7.27 -8.36
C ASN A 79 5.88 6.92 -7.23
N LEU A 80 5.47 7.10 -5.98
CA LEU A 80 6.29 6.73 -4.83
C LEU A 80 6.12 5.23 -4.52
N PRO A 81 7.22 4.48 -4.37
CA PRO A 81 7.15 3.06 -4.04
C PRO A 81 6.72 2.87 -2.58
N VAL A 82 6.01 1.78 -2.33
CA VAL A 82 5.77 1.29 -0.97
C VAL A 82 6.96 0.45 -0.55
N LYS A 83 7.59 0.81 0.56
CA LYS A 83 8.77 0.12 1.10
C LYS A 83 8.38 -0.74 2.29
N LEU A 84 8.85 -1.97 2.30
CA LEU A 84 8.72 -2.93 3.40
C LEU A 84 10.10 -3.24 3.95
N GLN A 85 10.22 -3.20 5.26
CA GLN A 85 11.45 -3.51 5.97
C GLN A 85 11.11 -4.49 7.08
N VAL A 86 11.80 -5.62 7.13
CA VAL A 86 11.63 -6.61 8.19
C VAL A 86 12.70 -6.38 9.24
N TYR A 87 12.32 -6.44 10.51
CA TYR A 87 13.20 -6.24 11.64
C TYR A 87 12.99 -7.32 12.68
N ASP A 88 14.07 -7.68 13.37
CA ASP A 88 14.05 -8.50 14.58
C ASP A 88 13.90 -7.60 15.81
N LYS A 89 12.95 -7.93 16.71
CA LYS A 89 12.71 -7.12 17.90
C LYS A 89 13.62 -7.56 19.05
N ASP A 90 14.63 -6.74 19.31
CA ASP A 90 15.45 -6.90 20.51
C ASP A 90 14.88 -6.14 21.71
N THR A 91 15.07 -6.70 22.90
CA THR A 91 14.61 -6.07 24.16
C THR A 91 15.63 -5.04 24.69
N PHE A 92 16.93 -5.22 24.41
CA PHE A 92 18.01 -4.41 25.01
C PHE A 92 18.98 -3.78 24.00
N SER A 93 18.75 -3.97 22.70
CA SER A 93 19.56 -3.43 21.60
C SER A 93 18.69 -2.74 20.55
N MET A 94 19.34 -2.14 19.54
CA MET A 94 18.65 -1.70 18.34
C MET A 94 18.19 -2.92 17.55
N ASP A 95 16.94 -2.89 17.08
CA ASP A 95 16.35 -3.95 16.26
C ASP A 95 17.18 -4.24 15.01
N ASP A 96 17.54 -5.50 14.81
CA ASP A 96 18.34 -5.95 13.67
C ASP A 96 17.53 -6.01 12.38
N LYS A 97 18.14 -5.60 11.26
CA LYS A 97 17.47 -5.62 9.97
C LYS A 97 17.49 -7.03 9.36
N MET A 98 16.33 -7.47 8.87
CA MET A 98 16.09 -8.78 8.27
C MET A 98 15.71 -8.69 6.78
N GLY A 99 16.18 -7.63 6.11
CA GLY A 99 15.94 -7.39 4.70
C GLY A 99 14.85 -6.36 4.40
N ASP A 100 14.74 -6.02 3.13
CA ASP A 100 13.78 -5.04 2.62
C ASP A 100 13.27 -5.40 1.22
N ALA A 101 12.09 -4.90 0.88
CA ALA A 101 11.51 -5.00 -0.44
C ALA A 101 10.70 -3.74 -0.74
N GLU A 102 10.41 -3.52 -2.01
CA GLU A 102 9.51 -2.45 -2.43
C GLU A 102 8.65 -2.88 -3.63
N PHE A 103 7.51 -2.20 -3.79
CA PHE A 103 6.62 -2.38 -4.92
C PHE A 103 5.91 -1.08 -5.32
N ASP A 104 5.49 -1.03 -6.58
CA ASP A 104 4.74 0.07 -7.16
C ASP A 104 3.22 -0.16 -7.04
N VAL A 105 2.49 0.93 -6.75
CA VAL A 105 1.03 0.90 -6.60
C VAL A 105 0.31 1.13 -7.93
N LYS A 106 0.99 1.68 -8.94
CA LYS A 106 0.37 2.06 -10.24
C LYS A 106 -0.36 0.90 -10.93
N PRO A 107 0.20 -0.32 -11.04
CA PRO A 107 -0.49 -1.41 -11.73
C PRO A 107 -1.85 -1.73 -11.10
N LEU A 108 -1.93 -1.69 -9.76
CA LEU A 108 -3.18 -1.88 -9.04
C LEU A 108 -4.17 -0.73 -9.30
N MET A 109 -3.70 0.50 -9.27
CA MET A 109 -4.55 1.69 -9.51
C MET A 109 -5.10 1.76 -10.93
N GLU A 110 -4.31 1.37 -11.92
CA GLU A 110 -4.75 1.28 -13.31
C GLU A 110 -5.85 0.23 -13.47
N ALA A 111 -5.69 -0.94 -12.83
CA ALA A 111 -6.72 -1.98 -12.81
C ALA A 111 -8.03 -1.52 -12.14
N VAL A 112 -7.95 -0.70 -11.09
CA VAL A 112 -9.14 -0.14 -10.40
C VAL A 112 -9.93 0.83 -11.28
N LYS A 113 -9.26 1.53 -12.21
CA LYS A 113 -9.92 2.47 -13.12
C LYS A 113 -10.66 1.81 -14.28
N MET A 114 -10.46 0.50 -14.47
CA MET A 114 -11.12 -0.25 -15.54
C MET A 114 -12.58 -0.52 -15.18
N ASP A 115 -13.45 -0.52 -16.20
CA ASP A 115 -14.87 -0.84 -16.03
C ASP A 115 -15.06 -2.35 -15.88
N MET A 116 -15.50 -2.78 -14.70
CA MET A 116 -15.65 -4.19 -14.31
C MET A 116 -17.11 -4.63 -14.15
N ARG A 117 -18.08 -3.82 -14.61
CA ARG A 117 -19.53 -4.02 -14.38
C ARG A 117 -20.05 -5.40 -14.79
N ASP A 118 -19.47 -6.00 -15.84
CA ASP A 118 -19.87 -7.32 -16.36
C ASP A 118 -18.78 -8.39 -16.22
N THR A 119 -17.76 -8.14 -15.39
CA THR A 119 -16.62 -9.05 -15.25
C THR A 119 -16.88 -10.13 -14.20
N PRO A 120 -16.76 -11.43 -14.55
CA PRO A 120 -16.88 -12.52 -13.57
C PRO A 120 -15.85 -12.40 -12.44
N SER A 121 -16.26 -12.75 -11.22
CA SER A 121 -15.32 -12.86 -10.10
C SER A 121 -14.27 -13.93 -10.38
N GLY A 122 -13.02 -13.65 -10.05
CA GLY A 122 -11.86 -14.50 -10.36
C GLY A 122 -11.16 -14.14 -11.68
N SER A 123 -11.69 -13.19 -12.45
CA SER A 123 -11.06 -12.72 -13.68
C SER A 123 -9.72 -12.03 -13.39
N VAL A 124 -8.67 -12.47 -14.06
CA VAL A 124 -7.36 -11.82 -14.02
C VAL A 124 -7.41 -10.57 -14.91
N ILE A 125 -7.20 -9.40 -14.32
CA ILE A 125 -7.18 -8.11 -15.01
C ILE A 125 -5.81 -7.91 -15.68
N THR A 126 -4.74 -8.08 -14.89
CA THR A 126 -3.36 -7.96 -15.38
C THR A 126 -2.41 -8.76 -14.48
N LYS A 127 -1.16 -8.89 -14.92
CA LYS A 127 -0.10 -9.64 -14.24
C LYS A 127 1.18 -8.83 -14.26
N VAL A 128 1.86 -8.78 -13.11
CA VAL A 128 3.21 -8.21 -12.99
C VAL A 128 4.19 -9.37 -12.85
N LYS A 129 5.16 -9.45 -13.76
CA LYS A 129 6.17 -10.53 -13.75
C LYS A 129 7.39 -10.13 -12.90
N PRO A 130 8.08 -11.11 -12.28
CA PRO A 130 9.41 -10.88 -11.71
C PRO A 130 10.36 -10.28 -12.74
N SER A 131 11.15 -9.29 -12.31
CA SER A 131 12.22 -8.70 -13.11
C SER A 131 13.35 -8.24 -12.20
N PRO A 132 14.56 -7.98 -12.74
CA PRO A 132 15.68 -7.45 -11.94
C PRO A 132 15.38 -6.14 -11.20
N GLU A 133 14.44 -5.35 -11.72
CA GLU A 133 14.06 -4.03 -11.21
C GLU A 133 13.05 -4.09 -10.06
N ASN A 134 12.35 -5.21 -9.86
CA ASN A 134 11.34 -5.35 -8.82
C ASN A 134 11.75 -6.36 -7.73
N CYS A 135 10.85 -6.60 -6.76
CA CYS A 135 11.09 -7.55 -5.67
C CYS A 135 10.19 -8.78 -5.75
N LEU A 136 9.49 -9.02 -6.86
CA LEU A 136 8.58 -10.15 -6.99
C LEU A 136 9.35 -11.48 -7.07
N ALA A 137 9.02 -12.43 -6.19
CA ALA A 137 9.56 -13.79 -6.25
C ALA A 137 8.84 -14.66 -7.29
N LYS A 138 7.57 -14.34 -7.59
CA LYS A 138 6.74 -15.02 -8.59
C LYS A 138 5.78 -14.02 -9.25
N GLU A 139 5.13 -14.46 -10.32
CA GLU A 139 4.12 -13.64 -11.01
C GLU A 139 3.00 -13.21 -10.05
N SER A 140 2.72 -11.91 -10.04
CA SER A 140 1.70 -11.28 -9.20
C SER A 140 0.47 -10.96 -10.06
N GLY A 141 -0.62 -11.70 -9.85
CA GLY A 141 -1.90 -11.45 -10.52
C GLY A 141 -2.69 -10.34 -9.84
N ILE A 142 -3.24 -9.43 -10.64
CA ILE A 142 -4.25 -8.45 -10.25
C ILE A 142 -5.60 -8.98 -10.72
N VAL A 143 -6.50 -9.24 -9.79
CA VAL A 143 -7.72 -10.02 -10.00
C VAL A 143 -8.93 -9.23 -9.55
N TRP A 144 -10.02 -9.33 -10.30
CA TRP A 144 -11.34 -8.89 -9.87
C TRP A 144 -11.97 -9.96 -8.98
N GLU A 145 -12.15 -9.70 -7.69
CA GLU A 145 -12.71 -10.65 -6.74
C GLU A 145 -13.82 -10.01 -5.91
N LYS A 146 -15.05 -10.53 -6.03
CA LYS A 146 -16.22 -10.11 -5.23
C LYS A 146 -16.42 -8.59 -5.17
N GLY A 147 -16.33 -7.91 -6.31
CA GLY A 147 -16.54 -6.47 -6.41
C GLY A 147 -15.33 -5.61 -6.04
N LYS A 148 -14.14 -6.21 -5.91
CA LYS A 148 -12.91 -5.53 -5.51
C LYS A 148 -11.75 -5.93 -6.42
N VAL A 149 -10.83 -5.00 -6.65
CA VAL A 149 -9.54 -5.32 -7.27
C VAL A 149 -8.56 -5.73 -6.18
N VAL A 150 -7.97 -6.91 -6.34
CA VAL A 150 -7.06 -7.54 -5.38
C VAL A 150 -5.77 -7.91 -6.09
N GLN A 151 -4.62 -7.66 -5.47
CA GLN A 151 -3.32 -8.10 -5.98
C GLN A 151 -2.59 -8.91 -4.92
N LYS A 152 -2.29 -10.18 -5.24
CA LYS A 152 -1.51 -11.08 -4.37
C LYS A 152 -0.05 -11.03 -4.78
N MET A 153 0.83 -10.79 -3.81
CA MET A 153 2.26 -10.63 -4.05
C MET A 153 3.07 -11.56 -3.15
N VAL A 154 4.16 -12.07 -3.69
CA VAL A 154 5.24 -12.66 -2.89
C VAL A 154 6.50 -11.89 -3.22
N LEU A 155 7.06 -11.26 -2.20
CA LEU A 155 8.22 -10.38 -2.32
C LEU A 155 9.45 -11.08 -1.76
N ARG A 156 10.50 -11.20 -2.58
CA ARG A 156 11.81 -11.64 -2.12
C ARG A 156 12.53 -10.47 -1.44
N LEU A 157 12.96 -10.69 -0.21
CA LEU A 157 13.71 -9.67 0.53
C LEU A 157 15.11 -9.51 -0.06
N LYS A 158 15.52 -8.27 -0.23
CA LYS A 158 16.87 -7.83 -0.62
C LYS A 158 17.66 -7.48 0.64
N ASN A 159 18.99 -7.39 0.49
CA ASN A 159 19.92 -7.03 1.57
C ASN A 159 19.86 -7.99 2.77
N VAL A 160 19.57 -9.26 2.50
CA VAL A 160 19.46 -10.36 3.45
C VAL A 160 19.72 -11.68 2.73
N GLU A 161 20.21 -12.68 3.45
CA GLU A 161 20.55 -14.00 2.93
C GLU A 161 19.33 -14.85 2.53
N CYS A 162 18.17 -14.63 3.17
CA CYS A 162 16.92 -15.32 2.87
C CYS A 162 15.71 -14.55 3.37
N GLY A 163 14.53 -14.94 2.89
CA GLY A 163 13.24 -14.43 3.36
C GLY A 163 12.35 -13.94 2.22
N GLU A 164 11.08 -14.31 2.32
CA GLU A 164 10.01 -13.77 1.47
C GLU A 164 8.86 -13.24 2.33
N LEU A 165 8.15 -12.24 1.81
CA LEU A 165 6.89 -11.76 2.38
C LEU A 165 5.74 -12.13 1.45
N GLU A 166 4.69 -12.73 2.00
CA GLU A 166 3.42 -12.92 1.31
C GLU A 166 2.42 -11.85 1.76
N LEU A 167 1.82 -11.16 0.80
CA LEU A 167 0.87 -10.09 1.08
C LEU A 167 -0.22 -9.97 0.02
N GLU A 168 -1.30 -9.30 0.39
CA GLU A 168 -2.40 -8.96 -0.51
C GLU A 168 -2.69 -7.46 -0.44
N LEU A 169 -2.87 -6.84 -1.60
CA LEU A 169 -3.22 -5.44 -1.75
C LEU A 169 -4.69 -5.31 -2.14
N GLN A 170 -5.35 -4.33 -1.55
CA GLN A 170 -6.68 -3.90 -1.92
C GLN A 170 -6.73 -2.38 -1.99
N TRP A 171 -7.22 -1.84 -3.11
CA TRP A 171 -7.50 -0.40 -3.22
C TRP A 171 -8.86 -0.06 -2.63
N ILE A 172 -8.93 1.02 -1.87
CA ILE A 172 -10.16 1.56 -1.28
C ILE A 172 -10.34 2.99 -1.82
N PRO A 173 -11.32 3.23 -2.71
CA PRO A 173 -11.62 4.57 -3.20
C PRO A 173 -12.21 5.43 -2.08
N ILE A 174 -11.81 6.70 -2.01
CA ILE A 174 -12.29 7.65 -0.98
C ILE A 174 -13.65 8.23 -1.36
N HIS A 175 -13.89 8.40 -2.66
CA HIS A 175 -15.19 8.77 -3.18
C HIS A 175 -15.88 7.52 -3.72
N PRO A 176 -17.04 7.13 -3.18
CA PRO A 176 -17.83 6.07 -3.79
C PRO A 176 -18.26 6.47 -5.22
N PRO A 177 -18.41 5.50 -6.15
CA PRO A 177 -18.76 5.77 -7.55
C PRO A 177 -20.04 6.59 -7.77
N SER A 178 -20.90 6.73 -6.75
CA SER A 178 -22.17 7.45 -6.81
C SER A 178 -22.05 8.97 -6.88
N GLN A 179 -20.86 9.57 -6.71
CA GLN A 179 -20.70 11.03 -6.79
C GLN A 179 -20.16 11.56 -8.13
N LEU A 180 -19.88 10.70 -9.11
CA LEU A 180 -19.40 11.11 -10.44
C LEU A 180 -20.53 11.33 -11.47
N GLY A 181 -21.79 11.26 -11.04
CA GLY A 181 -22.97 11.15 -11.91
C GLY A 181 -24.02 12.27 -11.77
N SER A 182 -23.61 13.52 -11.57
CA SER A 182 -24.54 14.66 -11.70
C SER A 182 -23.80 15.96 -12.02
N LEU A 183 -23.34 16.07 -13.26
CA LEU A 183 -23.19 17.40 -13.88
C LEU A 183 -24.61 17.92 -14.17
N PRO A 184 -25.01 19.12 -13.71
CA PRO A 184 -26.27 19.70 -14.12
C PRO A 184 -26.23 19.92 -15.64
N ASN A 185 -27.20 19.32 -16.31
CA ASN A 185 -27.45 19.48 -17.72
C ASN A 185 -27.59 20.99 -18.00
N ALA A 186 -26.61 21.59 -18.68
CA ALA A 186 -26.75 22.96 -19.15
C ALA A 186 -27.83 22.97 -20.23
N THR A 187 -29.04 23.38 -19.85
CA THR A 187 -30.10 23.70 -20.80
C THR A 187 -29.60 24.79 -21.74
N PRO A 188 -29.70 24.62 -23.07
CA PRO A 188 -29.42 25.70 -23.99
C PRO A 188 -30.50 26.77 -23.81
N HIS A 189 -30.10 27.99 -23.44
CA HIS A 189 -30.97 29.16 -23.55
C HIS A 189 -31.17 29.41 -25.05
N VAL A 190 -32.33 29.01 -25.55
CA VAL A 190 -32.90 29.55 -26.79
C VAL A 190 -33.46 30.92 -26.42
N ASN A 191 -32.80 31.99 -26.88
CA ASN A 191 -33.44 33.29 -26.95
C ASN A 191 -34.09 33.39 -28.32
N ASP A 192 -35.40 33.16 -28.34
CA ASP A 192 -36.29 33.57 -29.41
C ASP A 192 -36.71 35.05 -29.17
N ILE A 193 -36.58 35.84 -30.25
CA ILE A 193 -37.10 37.19 -30.55
C ILE A 193 -36.34 38.38 -29.93
#